data_AF-A0AAU4DK27-F1
#
_entry.id   AF-A0AAU4DK27-F1
#
_cell.length_a   1.000
_cell.length_b   1.000
_cell.length_c   1.000
_cell.angle_alpha   90.00
_cell.angle_beta   90.00
_cell.angle_gamma   90.00
#
_symmetry.space_group_name_H-M   'P 1'
#
loop_
_entity.id
_entity.type
_entity.pdbx_description
1 polymer ?
#
loop_
_entity_poly.entity_id
_entity_poly.type
_entity_poly.pdbx_seq_one_letter_code
_entity_poly.pdbx_strand_id
1 'polypeptide(L)'
;MTAVRPEGNTQRPGDGGDEAPGTGDWGVYEQAGGPGAASPFDRLPASEQTMKLRVVPAADAAADPDAAGGRPARRAEGRTALRSGTGRRRASGPRRGPRQRPKESKLVVAARMVGELFITLGLVMLLFVSYQLWWTNVQADAAADGTRNQLEQQWAQPQQSPAPGVEVPKEPGKFEPGQGFAIVYIPKLGLKYPIAEGTNKQQVLDKGLVGHYTGTAMPADKAGNFAIAAHRTTHGQPFRKIGELKPGDKIVVETSTTFYTYEVAGGIPETPPNNVSVIQPVPKGSPFTQAGRYITLTTCTPEFSARGRLIVFGKLAGEQPRAQGQPAALAGN
;
A
#
# COMPACT_ATOMS: atom_id res chain seq x y z
N MET A 1 3.71 -10.56 70.36
CA MET A 1 4.94 -10.96 69.64
C MET A 1 4.49 -11.49 68.28
N THR A 2 4.87 -11.07 67.09
CA THR A 2 5.58 -9.93 66.49
C THR A 2 5.45 -10.23 64.99
N ALA A 3 4.92 -9.31 64.18
CA ALA A 3 4.93 -9.45 62.73
C ALA A 3 6.33 -9.11 62.17
N VAL A 4 6.81 -9.79 61.12
CA VAL A 4 7.81 -9.23 60.18
C VAL A 4 7.67 -9.85 58.78
N ARG A 5 7.44 -8.97 57.80
CA ARG A 5 7.95 -8.95 56.40
C ARG A 5 8.78 -7.62 56.32
N PRO A 6 9.53 -7.25 55.26
CA PRO A 6 10.23 -7.92 54.15
C PRO A 6 11.68 -7.31 53.92
N GLU A 7 12.25 -7.45 52.70
CA GLU A 7 13.19 -6.53 51.98
C GLU A 7 14.72 -6.80 51.90
N GLY A 8 15.28 -6.56 50.69
CA GLY A 8 16.62 -6.00 50.42
C GLY A 8 17.65 -6.96 49.79
N ASN A 9 17.71 -7.17 48.46
CA ASN A 9 18.21 -6.30 47.36
C ASN A 9 19.72 -5.99 47.39
N THR A 10 20.44 -6.35 46.32
CA THR A 10 21.50 -5.51 45.71
C THR A 10 21.87 -5.96 44.29
N GLN A 11 21.46 -5.13 43.33
CA GLN A 11 22.03 -4.86 42.00
C GLN A 11 23.58 -4.72 42.02
N ARG A 12 24.37 -4.87 40.93
CA ARG A 12 24.34 -4.18 39.60
C ARG A 12 25.57 -4.65 38.74
N PRO A 13 25.91 -4.03 37.58
CA PRO A 13 25.46 -4.25 36.19
C PRO A 13 26.56 -4.76 35.22
N GLY A 14 26.16 -5.14 34.00
CA GLY A 14 27.04 -5.23 32.84
C GLY A 14 26.31 -4.68 31.62
N ASP A 15 26.87 -3.61 31.05
CA ASP A 15 26.30 -2.68 30.08
C ASP A 15 26.86 -2.95 28.67
N GLY A 16 26.11 -2.52 27.64
CA GLY A 16 26.67 -2.12 26.35
C GLY A 16 26.59 -3.11 25.20
N GLY A 17 25.64 -2.86 24.29
CA GLY A 17 25.59 -3.48 22.96
C GLY A 17 24.40 -2.99 22.15
N ASP A 18 24.41 -1.72 21.77
CA ASP A 18 23.43 -1.09 20.89
C ASP A 18 23.45 -1.74 19.49
N GLU A 19 22.36 -2.40 19.10
CA GLU A 19 22.01 -2.68 17.70
C GLU A 19 20.51 -2.38 17.48
N ALA A 20 20.22 -1.72 16.36
CA ALA A 20 18.97 -1.03 16.04
C ALA A 20 17.70 -1.92 16.04
N PRO A 21 16.51 -1.38 16.40
CA PRO A 21 15.26 -2.14 16.37
C PRO A 21 14.68 -2.14 14.96
N GLY A 22 14.95 -3.21 14.21
CA GLY A 22 14.35 -3.48 12.91
C GLY A 22 13.72 -4.88 12.89
N THR A 23 12.45 -4.95 12.51
CA THR A 23 11.61 -6.14 12.21
C THR A 23 10.71 -6.72 13.32
N GLY A 24 9.45 -6.26 13.31
CA GLY A 24 8.26 -7.13 13.27
C GLY A 24 7.88 -7.96 14.50
N ASP A 25 6.99 -7.40 15.33
CA ASP A 25 6.21 -8.03 16.42
C ASP A 25 5.21 -9.14 15.96
N TRP A 26 5.43 -9.70 14.77
CA TRP A 26 4.62 -10.77 14.19
C TRP A 26 5.52 -11.96 13.97
N GLY A 27 5.34 -13.00 14.78
CA GLY A 27 6.15 -14.23 14.74
C GLY A 27 6.42 -14.71 13.31
N VAL A 28 7.66 -15.10 13.04
CA VAL A 28 8.06 -15.64 11.75
C VAL A 28 7.31 -16.96 11.54
N TYR A 29 6.57 -17.06 10.44
CA TYR A 29 5.93 -18.31 10.05
C TYR A 29 7.05 -19.27 9.59
N GLU A 30 7.19 -20.40 10.26
CA GLU A 30 7.92 -21.54 9.70
C GLU A 30 6.90 -22.37 8.91
N GLN A 31 7.16 -22.56 7.61
CA GLN A 31 6.34 -23.42 6.78
C GLN A 31 6.34 -24.84 7.39
N ALA A 32 5.17 -25.35 7.78
CA ALA A 32 5.05 -26.70 8.32
C ALA A 32 5.61 -27.71 7.31
N GLY A 33 6.80 -28.24 7.58
CA GLY A 33 7.47 -29.23 6.75
C GLY A 33 6.72 -30.56 6.76
N GLY A 34 6.22 -30.97 5.60
CA GLY A 34 5.84 -32.37 5.30
C GLY A 34 6.89 -32.99 4.38
N PRO A 35 7.14 -34.30 4.46
CA PRO A 35 8.32 -34.92 3.88
C PRO A 35 8.28 -34.93 2.35
N GLY A 36 9.41 -34.52 1.76
CA GLY A 36 9.89 -34.82 0.41
C GLY A 36 8.86 -35.25 -0.64
N ALA A 37 8.26 -34.27 -1.31
CA ALA A 37 7.81 -34.44 -2.68
C ALA A 37 8.55 -33.39 -3.52
N ALA A 38 9.48 -33.87 -4.35
CA ALA A 38 10.21 -33.03 -5.29
C ALA A 38 9.23 -32.20 -6.12
N SER A 39 9.47 -30.89 -6.18
CA SER A 39 8.73 -29.98 -7.03
C SER A 39 8.92 -30.40 -8.49
N PRO A 40 7.88 -30.47 -9.34
CA PRO A 40 8.02 -30.87 -10.75
C PRO A 40 8.78 -29.84 -11.61
N PHE A 41 9.43 -28.85 -11.00
CA PHE A 41 10.22 -27.82 -11.68
C PHE A 41 11.75 -27.98 -11.55
N ASP A 42 12.25 -29.01 -10.86
CA ASP A 42 13.69 -29.31 -10.77
C ASP A 42 14.19 -30.17 -11.94
N ARG A 43 13.94 -29.72 -13.18
CA ARG A 43 14.66 -30.24 -14.35
C ARG A 43 14.56 -29.28 -15.54
N LEU A 44 15.52 -28.38 -15.65
CA LEU A 44 15.89 -27.74 -16.92
C LEU A 44 17.40 -27.92 -17.13
N PRO A 45 17.84 -28.36 -18.32
CA PRO A 45 19.25 -28.67 -18.57
C PRO A 45 20.13 -27.41 -18.66
N ALA A 46 21.38 -27.58 -18.24
CA ALA A 46 22.43 -26.57 -18.31
C ALA A 46 22.93 -26.36 -19.75
N SER A 47 22.47 -25.28 -20.37
CA SER A 47 23.12 -24.52 -21.46
C SER A 47 22.28 -23.25 -21.59
N GLU A 48 22.76 -22.06 -21.23
CA GLU A 48 23.84 -21.35 -21.90
C GLU A 48 24.65 -20.50 -20.90
N GLN A 49 25.97 -20.59 -21.03
CA GLN A 49 26.90 -19.67 -20.40
C GLN A 49 27.00 -18.37 -21.20
N THR A 50 27.39 -17.31 -20.48
CA THR A 50 28.05 -16.08 -20.96
C THR A 50 27.20 -14.84 -21.26
N MET A 51 26.97 -14.03 -20.23
CA MET A 51 27.22 -12.57 -20.29
C MET A 51 27.84 -12.17 -18.94
N LYS A 52 29.16 -11.99 -18.92
CA LYS A 52 29.87 -11.42 -17.77
C LYS A 52 29.47 -9.95 -17.64
N LEU A 53 28.89 -9.57 -16.51
CA LEU A 53 28.64 -8.19 -16.15
C LEU A 53 30.00 -7.49 -15.94
N ARG A 54 30.39 -6.61 -16.87
CA ARG A 54 31.51 -5.69 -16.68
C ARG A 54 31.01 -4.53 -15.82
N VAL A 55 31.40 -4.54 -14.54
CA VAL A 55 31.30 -3.39 -13.65
C VAL A 55 32.38 -2.38 -14.07
N VAL A 56 31.97 -1.16 -14.39
CA VAL A 56 32.88 -0.02 -14.61
C VAL A 56 33.07 0.67 -13.26
N PRO A 57 34.30 0.89 -12.77
CA PRO A 57 34.50 1.62 -11.53
C PRO A 57 34.26 3.12 -11.75
N ALA A 58 33.57 3.73 -10.79
CA ALA A 58 33.50 5.17 -10.62
C ALA A 58 34.90 5.72 -10.34
N ALA A 59 35.29 6.79 -11.04
CA ALA A 59 36.52 7.52 -10.76
C ALA A 59 36.18 8.75 -9.91
N ASP A 60 36.82 8.80 -8.75
CA ASP A 60 36.84 9.88 -7.79
C ASP A 60 37.37 11.18 -8.40
N ALA A 61 36.67 12.29 -8.18
CA ALA A 61 37.20 13.64 -8.33
C ALA A 61 37.40 14.23 -6.94
N ALA A 62 38.64 14.16 -6.44
CA ALA A 62 39.07 14.89 -5.26
C ALA A 62 39.47 16.33 -5.64
N ALA A 63 39.06 17.25 -4.77
CA ALA A 63 39.35 18.67 -4.75
C ALA A 63 40.82 18.99 -4.43
N ASP A 64 41.29 20.23 -4.70
CA ASP A 64 41.56 21.23 -3.65
C ASP A 64 42.04 22.60 -4.22
N PRO A 65 42.13 23.68 -3.41
CA PRO A 65 41.70 25.03 -3.79
C PRO A 65 42.87 26.02 -3.90
N ASP A 66 42.58 27.26 -4.30
CA ASP A 66 43.21 28.41 -3.66
C ASP A 66 42.50 29.72 -4.01
N ALA A 67 42.15 30.46 -2.96
CA ALA A 67 41.57 31.79 -2.99
C ALA A 67 42.38 32.71 -2.06
N ALA A 68 43.03 33.71 -2.63
CA ALA A 68 43.42 34.98 -1.99
C ALA A 68 43.85 35.90 -3.16
N GLY A 69 43.32 37.11 -3.37
CA GLY A 69 43.11 38.20 -2.43
C GLY A 69 44.11 39.31 -2.80
N GLY A 70 43.66 40.43 -3.39
CA GLY A 70 44.52 41.59 -3.61
C GLY A 70 44.11 42.57 -4.73
N ARG A 71 43.23 43.52 -4.41
CA ARG A 71 43.28 44.91 -4.94
C ARG A 71 44.35 45.68 -4.12
N PRO A 72 44.87 46.89 -4.49
CA PRO A 72 44.19 47.94 -5.27
C PRO A 72 45.08 48.85 -6.17
N ALA A 73 44.42 49.85 -6.77
CA ALA A 73 44.83 51.27 -6.90
C ALA A 73 45.40 51.82 -8.23
N ARG A 74 44.61 52.76 -8.77
CA ARG A 74 44.94 54.10 -9.30
C ARG A 74 46.00 54.20 -10.41
N ARG A 75 45.64 54.86 -11.52
CA ARG A 75 45.95 56.28 -11.76
C ARG A 75 45.39 56.74 -13.12
N ALA A 76 44.70 57.87 -13.08
CA ALA A 76 44.29 58.67 -14.23
C ALA A 76 45.46 59.50 -14.77
N GLU A 77 45.38 59.88 -16.05
CA GLU A 77 46.12 60.91 -16.82
C GLU A 77 46.43 60.27 -18.18
N GLY A 78 46.06 60.81 -19.34
CA GLY A 78 45.71 62.16 -19.73
C GLY A 78 46.31 62.37 -21.13
N ARG A 79 45.83 63.39 -21.83
CA ARG A 79 46.43 64.02 -23.04
C ARG A 79 46.05 63.43 -24.40
N THR A 80 44.96 64.00 -24.90
CA THR A 80 44.85 64.67 -26.21
C THR A 80 46.17 64.90 -26.94
N ALA A 81 46.27 64.42 -28.18
CA ALA A 81 47.00 65.08 -29.24
C ALA A 81 46.35 64.78 -30.59
N LEU A 82 45.69 65.80 -31.15
CA LEU A 82 45.34 65.87 -32.55
C LEU A 82 46.61 65.75 -33.39
N ARG A 83 46.60 64.86 -34.39
CA ARG A 83 47.50 64.97 -35.53
C ARG A 83 46.71 64.85 -36.82
N SER A 84 46.54 66.01 -37.45
CA SER A 84 46.18 66.15 -38.85
C SER A 84 47.20 65.40 -39.70
N GLY A 85 46.71 64.46 -40.51
CA GLY A 85 47.50 63.67 -41.45
C GLY A 85 46.69 63.48 -42.72
N THR A 86 46.97 64.34 -43.69
CA THR A 86 46.41 64.37 -45.03
C THR A 86 46.71 63.10 -45.83
N GLY A 87 45.65 62.47 -46.34
CA GLY A 87 45.58 61.90 -47.69
C GLY A 87 46.51 60.73 -48.06
N ARG A 88 45.98 59.51 -48.00
CA ARG A 88 46.13 58.54 -49.11
C ARG A 88 44.98 57.55 -49.13
N ARG A 89 44.23 57.57 -50.23
CA ARG A 89 43.26 56.54 -50.60
C ARG A 89 43.96 55.18 -50.65
N ARG A 90 43.38 54.14 -50.04
CA ARG A 90 43.34 52.78 -50.59
C ARG A 90 42.40 51.87 -49.77
N ALA A 91 41.57 51.17 -50.53
CA ALA A 91 40.85 49.94 -50.21
C ALA A 91 39.76 50.01 -49.11
N SER A 92 38.55 50.28 -49.58
CA SER A 92 37.31 49.69 -49.07
C SER A 92 37.48 48.17 -48.87
N GLY A 93 37.75 47.75 -47.62
CA GLY A 93 37.64 46.36 -47.20
C GLY A 93 36.16 45.94 -47.19
N PRO A 94 35.82 44.72 -47.63
CA PRO A 94 34.43 44.32 -47.74
C PRO A 94 33.80 44.28 -46.35
N ARG A 95 32.66 44.96 -46.21
CA ARG A 95 31.75 44.80 -45.07
C ARG A 95 31.50 43.31 -44.89
N ARG A 96 32.00 42.70 -43.80
CA ARG A 96 31.61 41.34 -43.41
C ARG A 96 30.10 41.37 -43.19
N GLY A 97 29.36 40.89 -44.19
CA GLY A 97 27.91 40.74 -44.13
C GLY A 97 27.51 39.87 -42.94
N PRO A 98 26.22 39.91 -42.54
CA PRO A 98 25.73 39.12 -41.41
C PRO A 98 26.12 37.66 -41.64
N ARG A 99 26.87 37.08 -40.68
CA ARG A 99 27.18 35.65 -40.67
C ARG A 99 25.85 34.92 -40.74
N GLN A 100 25.54 34.33 -41.90
CA GLN A 100 24.33 33.53 -42.07
C GLN A 100 24.40 32.41 -41.05
N ARG A 101 23.40 32.33 -40.16
CA ARG A 101 23.25 31.20 -39.24
C ARG A 101 23.26 29.93 -40.10
N PRO A 102 24.13 28.94 -39.81
CA PRO A 102 24.16 27.71 -40.60
C PRO A 102 22.75 27.11 -40.57
N LYS A 103 22.24 26.74 -41.76
CA LYS A 103 20.94 26.09 -41.91
C LYS A 103 20.98 24.81 -41.07
N GLU A 104 20.13 24.70 -40.05
CA GLU A 104 20.03 23.49 -39.24
C GLU A 104 19.85 22.27 -40.16
N SER A 105 20.62 21.21 -39.91
CA SER A 105 20.51 20.02 -40.75
C SER A 105 19.12 19.41 -40.53
N LYS A 106 18.47 18.97 -41.62
CA LYS A 106 17.15 18.31 -41.56
C LYS A 106 17.15 17.11 -40.59
N LEU A 107 18.31 16.52 -40.36
CA LEU A 107 18.54 15.41 -39.44
C LEU A 107 18.44 15.84 -37.96
N VAL A 108 18.94 17.03 -37.61
CA VAL A 108 18.80 17.60 -36.25
C VAL A 108 17.34 17.96 -35.98
N VAL A 109 16.63 18.53 -36.96
CA VAL A 109 15.20 18.84 -36.83
C VAL A 109 14.36 17.56 -36.66
N ALA A 110 14.64 16.52 -37.45
CA ALA A 110 13.97 15.22 -37.33
C ALA A 110 14.24 14.55 -35.97
N ALA A 111 15.49 14.55 -35.50
CA ALA A 111 15.84 14.00 -34.20
C ALA A 111 15.13 14.73 -33.05
N ARG A 112 14.97 16.06 -33.14
CA ARG A 112 14.22 16.85 -32.16
C ARG A 112 12.73 16.49 -32.14
N MET A 113 12.10 16.35 -33.30
CA MET A 113 10.69 15.94 -33.41
C MET A 113 10.47 14.54 -32.82
N VAL A 114 11.37 13.60 -33.10
CA VAL A 114 11.32 12.25 -32.52
C VAL A 114 11.50 12.32 -31.00
N GLY A 115 12.47 13.09 -30.50
CA GLY A 115 12.69 13.28 -29.07
C GLY A 115 11.48 13.89 -28.36
N GLU A 116 10.85 14.91 -28.95
CA GLU A 116 9.64 15.55 -28.41
C GLU A 116 8.45 14.58 -28.39
N LEU A 117 8.30 13.73 -29.42
CA LEU A 117 7.29 12.68 -29.44
C LEU A 117 7.49 11.66 -28.31
N PHE A 118 8.73 11.23 -28.07
CA PHE A 118 9.01 10.30 -26.96
C PHE A 118 8.82 10.96 -25.58
N ILE A 119 9.19 12.25 -25.42
CA ILE A 119 8.96 12.99 -24.17
C ILE A 119 7.47 13.15 -23.89
N THR A 120 6.69 13.55 -24.90
CA THR A 120 5.23 13.69 -24.76
C THR A 120 4.57 12.36 -24.48
N LEU A 121 4.95 11.29 -25.17
CA LEU A 121 4.46 9.94 -24.90
C LEU A 121 4.78 9.48 -23.47
N GLY A 122 6.01 9.69 -23.01
CA GLY A 122 6.43 9.38 -21.64
C GLY A 122 5.64 10.17 -20.59
N LEU A 123 5.43 11.46 -20.82
CA LEU A 123 4.61 12.32 -19.95
C LEU A 123 3.16 11.83 -19.88
N VAL A 124 2.56 11.47 -21.02
CA VAL A 124 1.20 10.92 -21.08
C VAL A 124 1.11 9.59 -20.32
N MET A 125 2.10 8.71 -20.45
CA MET A 125 2.11 7.45 -19.68
C MET A 125 2.24 7.70 -18.17
N LEU A 126 3.11 8.62 -17.74
CA LEU A 126 3.25 8.99 -16.32
C LEU A 126 1.96 9.59 -15.74
N LEU A 127 1.30 10.47 -16.51
CA LEU A 127 0.00 11.03 -16.14
C LEU A 127 -1.07 9.95 -16.08
N PHE A 128 -1.07 9.01 -17.03
CA PHE A 128 -2.01 7.89 -17.03
C PHE A 128 -1.84 6.99 -15.80
N VAL A 129 -0.61 6.64 -15.43
CA VAL A 129 -0.34 5.85 -14.21
C VAL A 129 -0.80 6.60 -12.95
N SER A 130 -0.53 7.91 -12.89
CA SER A 130 -0.98 8.75 -11.77
C SER A 130 -2.50 8.84 -11.69
N TYR A 131 -3.17 8.97 -12.85
CA TYR A 131 -4.63 8.96 -12.96
C TYR A 131 -5.21 7.63 -12.49
N GLN A 132 -4.63 6.49 -12.91
CA GLN A 132 -5.06 5.17 -12.45
C GLN A 132 -4.97 5.06 -10.92
N LEU A 133 -3.87 5.51 -10.30
CA LEU A 133 -3.72 5.42 -8.85
C LEU A 133 -4.64 6.36 -8.07
N TRP A 134 -4.98 7.53 -8.61
CA TRP A 134 -5.81 8.50 -7.89
C TRP A 134 -7.30 8.33 -8.18
N TRP A 135 -7.68 8.29 -9.45
CA TRP A 135 -9.09 8.30 -9.86
C TRP A 135 -9.82 7.02 -9.49
N THR A 136 -9.20 5.85 -9.67
CA THR A 136 -9.87 4.59 -9.32
C THR A 136 -10.10 4.48 -7.82
N ASN A 137 -9.23 5.10 -7.00
CA ASN A 137 -9.41 5.15 -5.56
C ASN A 137 -10.63 5.99 -5.19
N VAL A 138 -10.75 7.19 -5.76
CA VAL A 138 -11.90 8.07 -5.55
C VAL A 138 -13.21 7.41 -5.99
N GLN A 139 -13.21 6.76 -7.17
CA GLN A 139 -14.39 6.08 -7.68
C GLN A 139 -14.82 4.90 -6.79
N ALA A 140 -13.84 4.13 -6.29
CA ALA A 140 -14.09 2.99 -5.44
C ALA A 140 -14.56 3.41 -4.04
N ASP A 141 -13.99 4.46 -3.45
CA ASP A 141 -14.47 5.00 -2.18
C ASP A 141 -15.91 5.52 -2.32
N ALA A 142 -16.23 6.22 -3.41
CA ALA A 142 -17.60 6.66 -3.68
C ALA A 142 -18.59 5.49 -3.84
N ALA A 143 -18.16 4.39 -4.50
CA ALA A 143 -18.98 3.18 -4.62
C ALA A 143 -19.17 2.48 -3.27
N ALA A 144 -18.10 2.37 -2.48
CA ALA A 144 -18.15 1.80 -1.13
C ALA A 144 -19.05 2.62 -0.20
N ASP A 145 -18.96 3.95 -0.24
CA ASP A 145 -19.84 4.85 0.52
C ASP A 145 -21.31 4.70 0.10
N GLY A 146 -21.57 4.55 -1.20
CA GLY A 146 -22.91 4.27 -1.72
C GLY A 146 -23.50 2.99 -1.11
N THR A 147 -22.76 1.88 -1.15
CA THR A 147 -23.19 0.60 -0.56
C THR A 147 -23.35 0.68 0.95
N ARG A 148 -22.41 1.35 1.65
CA ARG A 148 -22.46 1.57 3.10
C ARG A 148 -23.72 2.34 3.50
N ASN A 149 -23.99 3.45 2.82
CA ASN A 149 -25.15 4.29 3.10
C ASN A 149 -26.46 3.54 2.82
N GLN A 150 -26.51 2.73 1.76
CA GLN A 150 -27.66 1.87 1.48
C GLN A 150 -27.91 0.86 2.59
N LEU A 151 -26.86 0.17 3.08
CA LEU A 151 -26.97 -0.76 4.20
C LEU A 151 -27.45 -0.07 5.48
N GLU A 152 -26.82 1.06 5.83
CA GLU A 152 -27.22 1.83 7.02
C GLU A 152 -28.67 2.32 6.93
N GLN A 153 -29.10 2.81 5.77
CA GLN A 153 -30.50 3.22 5.55
C GLN A 153 -31.45 2.03 5.66
N GLN A 154 -31.12 0.90 5.03
CA GLN A 154 -31.93 -0.31 5.07
C GLN A 154 -32.08 -0.85 6.51
N TRP A 155 -31.04 -0.74 7.31
CA TRP A 155 -31.04 -1.16 8.72
C TRP A 155 -31.65 -0.13 9.67
N ALA A 156 -31.71 1.15 9.27
CA ALA A 156 -32.32 2.23 10.05
C ALA A 156 -33.84 2.32 9.85
N GLN A 157 -34.38 1.85 8.72
CA GLN A 157 -35.82 1.83 8.52
C GLN A 157 -36.48 0.79 9.45
N PRO A 158 -37.56 1.14 10.18
CA PRO A 158 -38.40 0.14 10.81
C PRO A 158 -38.86 -0.79 9.71
N GLN A 159 -38.65 -2.10 9.87
CA GLN A 159 -38.94 -3.13 8.87
C GLN A 159 -40.39 -3.00 8.37
N GLN A 160 -40.61 -2.17 7.35
CA GLN A 160 -41.87 -2.11 6.63
C GLN A 160 -41.96 -3.46 5.94
N SER A 161 -43.00 -4.22 6.26
CA SER A 161 -43.34 -5.45 5.55
C SER A 161 -43.16 -5.19 4.06
N PRO A 162 -42.32 -5.96 3.35
CA PRO A 162 -42.07 -5.70 1.94
C PRO A 162 -43.40 -5.69 1.18
N ALA A 163 -43.53 -4.78 0.22
CA ALA A 163 -44.61 -4.83 -0.75
C ALA A 163 -44.66 -6.25 -1.35
N PRO A 164 -45.85 -6.81 -1.64
CA PRO A 164 -45.97 -8.15 -2.22
C PRO A 164 -45.09 -8.24 -3.48
N GLY A 165 -44.02 -9.05 -3.43
CA GLY A 165 -43.11 -9.27 -4.56
C GLY A 165 -41.68 -8.72 -4.44
N VAL A 166 -41.30 -8.06 -3.34
CA VAL A 166 -39.88 -7.70 -3.08
C VAL A 166 -39.27 -8.71 -2.10
N GLU A 167 -38.43 -9.61 -2.61
CA GLU A 167 -37.69 -10.57 -1.80
C GLU A 167 -36.63 -9.85 -0.96
N VAL A 168 -36.92 -9.67 0.33
CA VAL A 168 -35.89 -9.39 1.34
C VAL A 168 -35.15 -10.70 1.57
N PRO A 169 -33.81 -10.79 1.39
CA PRO A 169 -33.05 -12.01 1.67
C PRO A 169 -33.33 -12.45 3.11
N LYS A 170 -34.04 -13.57 3.23
CA LYS A 170 -34.70 -13.98 4.47
C LYS A 170 -33.83 -14.84 5.39
N GLU A 171 -32.54 -15.00 5.09
CA GLU A 171 -31.62 -15.76 5.94
C GLU A 171 -30.21 -15.15 5.94
N PRO A 172 -29.60 -14.88 7.12
CA PRO A 172 -28.18 -14.61 7.22
C PRO A 172 -27.40 -15.81 6.66
N GLY A 173 -26.62 -15.60 5.60
CA GLY A 173 -25.66 -16.61 5.11
C GLY A 173 -25.86 -17.12 3.68
N LYS A 174 -26.83 -16.61 2.91
CA LYS A 174 -26.90 -16.80 1.45
C LYS A 174 -27.06 -15.46 0.76
N PHE A 175 -25.93 -14.82 0.51
CA PHE A 175 -25.84 -13.57 -0.24
C PHE A 175 -25.43 -13.90 -1.67
N GLU A 176 -25.95 -13.14 -2.63
CA GLU A 176 -25.50 -13.24 -4.01
C GLU A 176 -24.10 -12.63 -4.16
N PRO A 177 -23.25 -13.11 -5.08
CA PRO A 177 -21.95 -12.50 -5.33
C PRO A 177 -22.05 -10.98 -5.60
N GLY A 178 -21.32 -10.18 -4.82
CA GLY A 178 -21.33 -8.72 -4.86
C GLY A 178 -22.44 -8.05 -4.06
N GLN A 179 -23.31 -8.81 -3.39
CA GLN A 179 -24.31 -8.28 -2.48
C GLN A 179 -23.66 -7.87 -1.15
N GLY A 180 -23.78 -6.58 -0.79
CA GLY A 180 -23.38 -6.06 0.52
C GLY A 180 -24.25 -6.62 1.64
N PHE A 181 -23.64 -6.98 2.77
CA PHE A 181 -24.37 -7.57 3.91
C PHE A 181 -23.86 -7.16 5.30
N ALA A 182 -22.67 -6.58 5.38
CA ALA A 182 -22.08 -6.14 6.64
C ALA A 182 -21.22 -4.89 6.42
N ILE A 183 -20.81 -4.25 7.52
CA ILE A 183 -19.81 -3.18 7.52
C ILE A 183 -18.68 -3.60 8.46
N VAL A 184 -17.43 -3.50 8.01
CA VAL A 184 -16.25 -3.70 8.85
C VAL A 184 -15.72 -2.35 9.32
N TYR A 185 -15.40 -2.29 10.62
CA TYR A 185 -14.75 -1.19 11.28
C TYR A 185 -13.42 -1.66 11.86
N ILE A 186 -12.36 -0.89 11.67
CA ILE A 186 -11.09 -1.06 12.37
C ILE A 186 -10.71 0.30 12.98
N PRO A 187 -11.12 0.59 14.22
CA PRO A 187 -11.02 1.91 14.82
C PRO A 187 -9.62 2.52 14.77
N LYS A 188 -8.60 1.72 15.11
CA LYS A 188 -7.19 2.13 15.07
C LYS A 188 -6.72 2.65 13.70
N LEU A 189 -7.33 2.16 12.63
CA LEU A 189 -6.99 2.55 11.26
C LEU A 189 -7.96 3.60 10.69
N GLY A 190 -8.99 4.01 11.44
CA GLY A 190 -10.09 4.83 10.92
C GLY A 190 -10.87 4.14 9.79
N LEU A 191 -10.79 2.81 9.69
CA LEU A 191 -11.37 2.05 8.60
C LEU A 191 -12.87 1.85 8.83
N LYS A 192 -13.68 2.16 7.81
CA LYS A 192 -15.11 1.83 7.76
C LYS A 192 -15.50 1.48 6.32
N TYR A 193 -15.66 0.19 6.01
CA TYR A 193 -15.98 -0.27 4.64
C TYR A 193 -17.10 -1.31 4.63
N PRO A 194 -17.97 -1.31 3.60
CA PRO A 194 -18.95 -2.38 3.40
C PRO A 194 -18.26 -3.69 3.05
N ILE A 195 -18.84 -4.79 3.55
CA ILE A 195 -18.50 -6.16 3.18
C ILE A 195 -19.60 -6.69 2.28
N ALA A 196 -19.18 -7.28 1.16
CA ALA A 196 -20.04 -7.98 0.22
C ALA A 196 -19.60 -9.43 0.03
N GLU A 197 -20.52 -10.26 -0.44
CA GLU A 197 -20.25 -11.68 -0.69
C GLU A 197 -19.36 -11.89 -1.92
N GLY A 198 -18.41 -12.81 -1.80
CA GLY A 198 -17.49 -13.15 -2.87
C GLY A 198 -16.26 -12.24 -2.95
N THR A 199 -15.22 -12.73 -3.64
CA THR A 199 -13.92 -12.05 -3.82
C THR A 199 -13.60 -11.79 -5.29
N ASN A 200 -14.62 -11.80 -6.15
CA ASN A 200 -14.45 -11.45 -7.57
C ASN A 200 -14.02 -9.98 -7.71
N LYS A 201 -13.02 -9.74 -8.56
CA LYS A 201 -12.46 -8.40 -8.76
C LYS A 201 -13.50 -7.40 -9.26
N GLN A 202 -14.14 -7.68 -10.39
CA GLN A 202 -15.04 -6.75 -11.08
C GLN A 202 -16.34 -6.51 -10.31
N GLN A 203 -16.83 -7.52 -9.62
CA GLN A 203 -18.10 -7.44 -8.90
C GLN A 203 -17.95 -6.86 -7.50
N VAL A 204 -16.78 -7.05 -6.86
CA VAL A 204 -16.57 -6.74 -5.43
C VAL A 204 -15.34 -5.86 -5.22
N LEU A 205 -14.14 -6.38 -5.42
CA LEU A 205 -12.91 -5.73 -4.93
C LEU A 205 -12.60 -4.43 -5.67
N ASP A 206 -12.74 -4.40 -7.00
CA ASP A 206 -12.49 -3.21 -7.82
C ASP A 206 -13.56 -2.12 -7.63
N LYS A 207 -14.66 -2.43 -6.92
CA LYS A 207 -15.66 -1.45 -6.47
C LYS A 207 -15.35 -0.85 -5.10
N GLY A 208 -14.18 -1.14 -4.53
CA GLY A 208 -13.78 -0.67 -3.20
C GLY A 208 -14.42 -1.42 -2.04
N LEU A 209 -15.11 -2.54 -2.31
CA LEU A 209 -15.76 -3.35 -1.29
C LEU A 209 -14.76 -4.33 -0.66
N VAL A 210 -15.01 -4.68 0.59
CA VAL A 210 -14.37 -5.82 1.24
C VAL A 210 -15.14 -7.08 0.83
N GLY A 211 -14.46 -8.09 0.30
CA GLY A 211 -15.09 -9.32 -0.16
C GLY A 211 -14.99 -10.45 0.87
N HIS A 212 -16.09 -11.12 1.16
CA HIS A 212 -16.10 -12.36 1.93
C HIS A 212 -15.70 -13.56 1.05
N TYR A 213 -14.84 -14.44 1.56
CA TYR A 213 -14.55 -15.70 0.88
C TYR A 213 -15.76 -16.63 0.96
N THR A 214 -16.43 -16.81 -0.17
CA THR A 214 -17.55 -17.74 -0.28
C THR A 214 -17.17 -19.15 0.21
N GLY A 215 -18.00 -19.71 1.08
CA GLY A 215 -17.78 -21.01 1.72
C GLY A 215 -17.01 -20.94 3.05
N THR A 216 -16.53 -19.76 3.47
CA THR A 216 -16.05 -19.55 4.84
C THR A 216 -17.20 -19.16 5.78
N ALA A 217 -16.98 -19.22 7.09
CA ALA A 217 -18.06 -19.09 8.08
C ALA A 217 -18.55 -17.64 8.16
N MET A 218 -19.83 -17.43 8.42
CA MET A 218 -20.40 -16.10 8.65
C MET A 218 -20.11 -15.61 10.08
N PRO A 219 -20.17 -14.29 10.35
CA PRO A 219 -19.97 -13.77 11.71
C PRO A 219 -20.92 -14.37 12.76
N ALA A 220 -22.14 -14.72 12.34
CA ALA A 220 -23.18 -15.30 13.19
C ALA A 220 -22.96 -16.79 13.51
N ASP A 221 -22.11 -17.49 12.75
CA ASP A 221 -21.90 -18.92 12.93
C ASP A 221 -21.24 -19.21 14.28
N LYS A 222 -21.62 -20.34 14.89
CA LYS A 222 -21.17 -20.71 16.25
C LYS A 222 -19.70 -21.09 16.31
N ALA A 223 -19.11 -21.50 15.20
CA ALA A 223 -17.69 -21.76 15.04
C ALA A 223 -17.29 -21.64 13.56
N GLY A 224 -16.01 -21.37 13.32
CA GLY A 224 -15.43 -21.26 11.98
C GLY A 224 -14.58 -20.00 11.85
N ASN A 225 -14.24 -19.68 10.61
CA ASN A 225 -13.40 -18.56 10.25
C ASN A 225 -14.13 -17.70 9.22
N PHE A 226 -14.44 -16.45 9.58
CA PHE A 226 -14.97 -15.45 8.68
C PHE A 226 -13.80 -14.80 7.94
N ALA A 227 -13.56 -15.22 6.71
CA ALA A 227 -12.41 -14.74 5.94
C ALA A 227 -12.84 -13.66 4.96
N ILE A 228 -12.09 -12.56 4.93
CA ILE A 228 -12.34 -11.40 4.07
C ILE A 228 -11.08 -10.96 3.34
N ALA A 229 -11.26 -10.38 2.16
CA ALA A 229 -10.20 -9.87 1.28
C ALA A 229 -10.51 -8.44 0.83
N ALA A 230 -9.48 -7.61 0.70
CA ALA A 230 -9.60 -6.30 0.09
C ALA A 230 -8.29 -5.87 -0.55
N HIS A 231 -8.36 -4.87 -1.44
CA HIS A 231 -7.16 -4.28 -2.05
C HIS A 231 -6.27 -3.59 -1.02
N ARG A 232 -4.95 -3.64 -1.27
CA ARG A 232 -3.96 -2.94 -0.44
C ARG A 232 -3.61 -1.55 -0.95
N THR A 233 -3.58 -1.34 -2.27
CA THR A 233 -3.01 -0.12 -2.87
C THR A 233 -3.90 0.57 -3.89
N THR A 234 -4.96 -0.10 -4.36
CA THR A 234 -5.87 0.41 -5.39
C THR A 234 -7.32 0.30 -4.93
N HIS A 235 -8.23 0.89 -5.70
CA HIS A 235 -9.68 0.91 -5.49
C HIS A 235 -10.07 1.14 -4.01
N GLY A 236 -9.73 2.30 -3.48
CA GLY A 236 -10.06 2.71 -2.10
C GLY A 236 -9.13 2.09 -1.05
N GLN A 237 -8.30 1.12 -1.45
CA GLN A 237 -7.23 0.51 -0.66
C GLN A 237 -7.64 0.13 0.79
N PRO A 238 -8.79 -0.56 1.01
CA PRO A 238 -9.34 -0.72 2.37
C PRO A 238 -8.35 -1.36 3.33
N PHE A 239 -7.54 -2.31 2.85
CA PHE A 239 -6.59 -3.05 3.68
C PHE A 239 -5.15 -2.57 3.58
N ARG A 240 -4.92 -1.32 3.14
CA ARG A 240 -3.56 -0.76 3.03
C ARG A 240 -2.71 -0.94 4.29
N LYS A 241 -3.32 -0.64 5.44
CA LYS A 241 -2.66 -0.49 6.74
C LYS A 241 -2.92 -1.63 7.73
N ILE A 242 -3.52 -2.75 7.31
CA ILE A 242 -3.84 -3.84 8.26
C ILE A 242 -2.60 -4.45 8.91
N GLY A 243 -1.42 -4.29 8.30
CA GLY A 243 -0.14 -4.71 8.90
C GLY A 243 0.31 -3.88 10.11
N GLU A 244 -0.30 -2.72 10.35
CA GLU A 244 -0.06 -1.86 11.52
C GLU A 244 -0.86 -2.30 12.76
N LEU A 245 -1.78 -3.25 12.58
CA LEU A 245 -2.49 -3.85 13.70
C LEU A 245 -1.51 -4.59 14.62
N LYS A 246 -1.94 -4.85 15.84
CA LYS A 246 -1.21 -5.56 16.89
C LYS A 246 -2.19 -6.42 17.69
N PRO A 247 -1.72 -7.46 18.39
CA PRO A 247 -2.57 -8.20 19.30
C PRO A 247 -3.32 -7.26 20.26
N GLY A 248 -4.62 -7.49 20.45
CA GLY A 248 -5.49 -6.65 21.28
C GLY A 248 -6.31 -5.60 20.51
N ASP A 249 -5.88 -5.20 19.31
CA ASP A 249 -6.63 -4.25 18.47
C ASP A 249 -8.00 -4.83 18.07
N LYS A 250 -8.99 -3.94 17.87
CA LYS A 250 -10.37 -4.37 17.58
C LYS A 250 -10.69 -4.32 16.09
N ILE A 251 -11.41 -5.35 15.64
CA ILE A 251 -12.08 -5.41 14.35
C ILE A 251 -13.55 -5.64 14.65
N VAL A 252 -14.43 -4.72 14.26
CA VAL A 252 -15.87 -4.83 14.50
C VAL A 252 -16.58 -5.08 13.18
N VAL A 253 -17.40 -6.11 13.12
CA VAL A 253 -18.26 -6.41 11.96
C VAL A 253 -19.70 -6.13 12.37
N GLU A 254 -20.33 -5.14 11.73
CA GLU A 254 -21.72 -4.78 11.91
C GLU A 254 -22.58 -5.46 10.85
N THR A 255 -23.64 -6.13 11.28
CA THR A 255 -24.69 -6.65 10.41
C THR A 255 -26.01 -5.90 10.65
N SER A 256 -27.08 -6.32 9.98
CA SER A 256 -28.43 -5.80 10.22
C SER A 256 -28.91 -5.96 11.67
N THR A 257 -28.38 -6.95 12.41
CA THR A 257 -28.88 -7.30 13.74
C THR A 257 -27.85 -7.24 14.85
N THR A 258 -26.55 -7.36 14.54
CA THR A 258 -25.52 -7.61 15.57
C THR A 258 -24.18 -6.96 15.19
N PHE A 259 -23.47 -6.44 16.19
CA PHE A 259 -22.05 -6.11 16.14
C PHE A 259 -21.23 -7.28 16.68
N TYR A 260 -20.31 -7.78 15.87
CA TYR A 260 -19.34 -8.82 16.23
C TYR A 260 -17.98 -8.17 16.43
N THR A 261 -17.49 -8.13 17.67
CA THR A 261 -16.18 -7.55 18.00
C THR A 261 -15.15 -8.66 18.08
N TYR A 262 -14.17 -8.63 17.19
CA TYR A 262 -13.00 -9.48 17.19
C TYR A 262 -11.81 -8.73 17.77
N GLU A 263 -10.93 -9.47 18.42
CA GLU A 263 -9.64 -9.01 18.90
C GLU A 263 -8.55 -9.63 18.04
N VAL A 264 -7.66 -8.80 17.51
CA VAL A 264 -6.49 -9.23 16.74
C VAL A 264 -5.61 -10.10 17.63
N ALA A 265 -5.16 -11.23 17.09
CA ALA A 265 -4.35 -12.21 17.81
C ALA A 265 -2.97 -12.42 17.20
N GLY A 266 -2.78 -12.06 15.93
CA GLY A 266 -1.63 -12.52 15.15
C GLY A 266 -1.72 -12.10 13.70
N GLY A 267 -0.64 -12.29 12.96
CA GLY A 267 -0.62 -12.13 11.52
C GLY A 267 0.57 -12.84 10.89
N ILE A 268 0.50 -13.01 9.56
CA ILE A 268 1.60 -13.50 8.73
C ILE A 268 2.01 -12.34 7.83
N PRO A 269 3.22 -11.76 8.01
CA PRO A 269 3.65 -10.59 7.25
C PRO A 269 3.65 -10.83 5.74
N GLU A 270 3.94 -12.06 5.33
CA GLU A 270 3.88 -12.51 3.95
C GLU A 270 3.69 -14.01 3.83
N THR A 271 2.80 -14.47 2.94
CA THR A 271 2.67 -15.88 2.54
C THR A 271 2.42 -15.98 1.03
N PRO A 272 2.75 -17.09 0.36
CA PRO A 272 2.39 -17.31 -1.04
C PRO A 272 0.87 -17.18 -1.28
N PRO A 273 0.42 -16.68 -2.45
CA PRO A 273 -1.00 -16.49 -2.76
C PRO A 273 -1.84 -17.76 -2.77
N ASN A 274 -1.21 -18.93 -2.94
CA ASN A 274 -1.86 -20.25 -2.95
C ASN A 274 -1.99 -20.87 -1.54
N ASN A 275 -1.55 -20.18 -0.48
CA ASN A 275 -1.72 -20.66 0.89
C ASN A 275 -3.17 -20.50 1.36
N VAL A 276 -4.04 -21.41 0.93
CA VAL A 276 -5.46 -21.45 1.32
C VAL A 276 -5.68 -21.94 2.76
N SER A 277 -4.63 -22.44 3.43
CA SER A 277 -4.75 -22.96 4.80
C SER A 277 -5.06 -21.87 5.84
N VAL A 278 -4.77 -20.61 5.51
CA VAL A 278 -5.04 -19.45 6.37
C VAL A 278 -6.52 -19.10 6.47
N ILE A 279 -7.37 -19.58 5.56
CA ILE A 279 -8.83 -19.35 5.58
C ILE A 279 -9.62 -20.58 6.03
N GLN A 280 -8.95 -21.64 6.48
CA GLN A 280 -9.61 -22.82 7.04
C GLN A 280 -10.37 -22.47 8.34
N PRO A 281 -11.35 -23.31 8.77
CA PRO A 281 -12.14 -23.06 9.98
C PRO A 281 -11.31 -22.83 11.25
N VAL A 282 -10.15 -23.49 11.35
CA VAL A 282 -9.09 -23.14 12.31
C VAL A 282 -7.89 -22.70 11.48
N PRO A 283 -7.64 -21.38 11.36
CA PRO A 283 -6.70 -20.86 10.39
C PRO A 283 -5.25 -21.25 10.70
N LYS A 284 -4.56 -21.87 9.75
CA LYS A 284 -3.16 -22.28 9.93
C LYS A 284 -2.23 -21.06 9.91
N GLY A 285 -1.21 -21.10 10.76
CA GLY A 285 -0.30 -19.96 10.99
C GLY A 285 -0.85 -18.92 11.97
N SER A 286 -2.08 -19.09 12.46
CA SER A 286 -2.60 -18.33 13.60
C SER A 286 -2.18 -18.99 14.93
N PRO A 287 -2.31 -18.31 16.08
CA PRO A 287 -2.09 -18.93 17.40
C PRO A 287 -3.22 -19.88 17.82
N PHE A 288 -4.22 -20.15 16.96
CA PHE A 288 -5.38 -20.96 17.30
C PHE A 288 -5.18 -22.44 17.00
N THR A 289 -5.51 -23.30 17.96
CA THR A 289 -5.35 -24.76 17.86
C THR A 289 -6.65 -25.55 17.99
N GLN A 290 -7.76 -24.88 18.33
CA GLN A 290 -9.07 -25.49 18.59
C GLN A 290 -10.14 -24.83 17.73
N ALA A 291 -11.34 -25.41 17.70
CA ALA A 291 -12.50 -24.75 17.10
C ALA A 291 -12.86 -23.48 17.90
N GLY A 292 -13.23 -22.43 17.18
CA GLY A 292 -13.61 -21.14 17.76
C GLY A 292 -14.24 -20.27 16.69
N ARG A 293 -14.41 -18.97 16.99
CA ARG A 293 -14.95 -17.99 16.04
C ARG A 293 -13.85 -17.01 15.69
N TYR A 294 -13.37 -17.12 14.47
CA TYR A 294 -12.20 -16.39 13.99
C TYR A 294 -12.58 -15.45 12.86
N ILE A 295 -11.75 -14.44 12.66
CA ILE A 295 -11.77 -13.58 11.47
C ILE A 295 -10.39 -13.60 10.83
N THR A 296 -10.33 -13.67 9.50
CA THR A 296 -9.08 -13.60 8.74
C THR A 296 -9.16 -12.48 7.71
N LEU A 297 -8.25 -11.52 7.77
CA LEU A 297 -8.13 -10.45 6.78
C LEU A 297 -6.96 -10.78 5.86
N THR A 298 -7.18 -10.69 4.55
CA THR A 298 -6.16 -10.98 3.54
C THR A 298 -6.00 -9.83 2.57
N THR A 299 -4.76 -9.52 2.22
CA THR A 299 -4.47 -8.51 1.17
C THR A 299 -3.14 -8.80 0.48
N CYS A 300 -2.86 -8.14 -0.65
CA CYS A 300 -1.59 -8.30 -1.38
C CYS A 300 -0.40 -7.72 -0.58
N THR A 301 0.78 -8.30 -0.72
CA THR A 301 2.01 -7.75 -0.13
C THR A 301 3.24 -8.09 -0.99
N PRO A 302 4.29 -7.25 -1.00
CA PRO A 302 4.40 -5.88 -0.46
C PRO A 302 3.50 -4.90 -1.23
N GLU A 303 3.46 -3.63 -0.80
CA GLU A 303 2.71 -2.60 -1.53
C GLU A 303 3.13 -2.55 -3.01
N PHE A 304 2.16 -2.31 -3.90
CA PHE A 304 2.33 -2.27 -5.35
C PHE A 304 2.75 -3.61 -5.99
N SER A 305 2.70 -4.72 -5.23
CA SER A 305 2.96 -6.07 -5.72
C SER A 305 1.85 -7.03 -5.29
N ALA A 306 1.55 -8.02 -6.15
CA ALA A 306 0.64 -9.11 -5.83
C ALA A 306 1.37 -10.43 -5.53
N ARG A 307 2.71 -10.39 -5.33
CA ARG A 307 3.57 -11.58 -5.19
C ARG A 307 3.24 -12.42 -3.95
N GLY A 308 2.86 -11.78 -2.86
CA GLY A 308 2.51 -12.44 -1.60
C GLY A 308 1.17 -11.97 -1.06
N ARG A 309 0.80 -12.51 0.10
CA ARG A 309 -0.36 -12.09 0.89
C ARG A 309 0.05 -11.75 2.32
N LEU A 310 -0.43 -10.61 2.81
CA LEU A 310 -0.40 -10.25 4.22
C LEU A 310 -1.69 -10.77 4.86
N ILE A 311 -1.57 -11.42 6.01
CA ILE A 311 -2.68 -12.05 6.73
C ILE A 311 -2.77 -11.48 8.14
N VAL A 312 -3.97 -11.14 8.60
CA VAL A 312 -4.25 -10.79 10.01
C VAL A 312 -5.33 -11.71 10.53
N PHE A 313 -5.12 -12.26 11.72
CA PHE A 313 -6.06 -13.13 12.42
C PHE A 313 -6.65 -12.42 13.63
N GLY A 314 -7.94 -12.62 13.85
CA GLY A 314 -8.62 -12.22 15.07
C GLY A 314 -9.50 -13.33 15.63
N LYS A 315 -9.80 -13.24 16.93
CA LYS A 315 -10.74 -14.11 17.63
C LYS A 315 -11.91 -13.28 18.14
N LEU A 316 -13.12 -13.80 18.05
CA LEU A 316 -14.28 -13.11 18.58
C LEU A 316 -14.12 -12.88 20.09
N ALA A 317 -14.30 -11.63 20.51
CA ALA A 317 -14.24 -11.18 21.89
C ALA A 317 -15.64 -10.89 22.45
N GLY A 318 -16.60 -10.48 21.62
CA GLY A 318 -17.96 -10.22 22.06
C GLY A 318 -18.95 -9.92 20.94
N GLU A 319 -20.22 -9.99 21.28
CA GLU A 319 -21.35 -9.72 20.38
C GLU A 319 -22.32 -8.77 21.07
N GLN A 320 -22.85 -7.81 20.33
CA GLN A 320 -23.84 -6.87 20.85
C GLN A 320 -24.97 -6.71 19.82
N PRO A 321 -26.24 -6.93 20.20
CA PRO A 321 -27.36 -6.63 19.33
C PRO A 321 -27.33 -5.16 18.89
N ARG A 322 -27.55 -4.92 17.60
CA ARG A 322 -27.55 -3.56 17.00
C ARG A 322 -28.54 -2.62 17.71
N ALA A 323 -29.66 -3.17 18.16
CA ALA A 323 -30.69 -2.43 18.89
C ALA A 323 -30.20 -1.84 20.23
N GLN A 324 -29.07 -2.30 20.78
CA GLN A 324 -28.46 -1.77 21.99
C GLN A 324 -27.52 -0.58 21.73
N GLY A 325 -27.40 -0.14 20.47
CA GLY A 325 -26.51 0.94 20.06
C GLY A 325 -25.11 0.46 19.67
N GLN A 326 -24.20 1.40 19.43
CA GLN A 326 -22.83 1.10 19.04
C GLN A 326 -22.03 0.51 20.23
N PRO A 327 -21.18 -0.51 20.00
CA PRO A 327 -20.36 -1.09 21.04
C PRO A 327 -19.25 -0.11 21.48
N ALA A 328 -18.76 -0.27 22.72
CA ALA A 328 -17.70 0.56 23.27
C ALA A 328 -16.42 0.58 22.42
N ALA A 329 -16.15 -0.50 21.68
CA ALA A 329 -15.03 -0.60 20.74
C ALA A 329 -15.08 0.46 19.62
N LEU A 330 -16.26 1.04 19.31
CA LEU A 330 -16.45 2.10 18.33
C LEU A 330 -16.65 3.50 18.96
N ALA A 331 -16.81 3.59 20.28
CA ALA A 331 -17.24 4.81 20.96
C ALA A 331 -16.11 5.82 21.30
N GLY A 332 -14.88 5.57 20.84
CA GLY A 332 -13.71 6.37 21.22
C GLY A 332 -12.82 6.72 20.04
N ASN A 333 -13.26 7.69 19.22
CA ASN A 333 -12.43 8.43 18.27
C ASN A 333 -12.66 9.93 18.45
#